data_AF-Q8YMC7-F1
#
_entry.id   AF-Q8YMC7-F1
#
_cell.length_a   1.000
_cell.length_b   1.000
_cell.length_c   1.000
_cell.angle_alpha   90.00
_cell.angle_beta   90.00
_cell.angle_gamma   90.00
#
_symmetry.space_group_name_H-M   'P 1'
#
loop_
_entity.id
_entity.type
_entity.pdbx_description
1 polymer ?
#
loop_
_entity_poly.entity_id
_entity_poly.type
_entity_poly.pdbx_seq_one_letter_code
_entity_poly.pdbx_strand_id
1 'polypeptide(L)'
;MTINPPQGEIKQAIFNSSMSENNQEFNWRHCWYPITFLQDFPKELPYSFSLYDEPFVLFRNQDGKLGCLPDICPHRAAKLSDGQIIDGKIECLYHGWQFGTDGQCLHIPQLPKEATIPKNACVQSFAIVERQGIVWMWAGEADAADETLIPAIPELDKPEFVTTDFMCNIPYDQNTLIENAIDPAHVPISHNGTLGNRAEALPLEMEIIAKSVQGICGRYRNVSSSLSPWININFVAPNLVMLYIPINEERGWYRGAAAYSIPLGKNQCRVLFRAFQNFSQWRLKLTPRWLEHWYRQKVLQQDMQQAAGQQKHIERLIKSPRELYLPLKTSDLFPVEYRKWLDKYGSSLPFYQGYTTCKTNYEQKIVSLSTNDRFESHTQICSSCDRAYRVTKLVKHILVSVAITLAAFAILTDDSWISSVAVVTSLLAVILVFIAQKVKTKFERSDTRH
;
A
#
# COMPACT_ATOMS: atom_id res chain seq x y z
N MET A 1 -6.36 -34.49 -20.44
CA MET A 1 -6.81 -33.11 -20.74
C MET A 1 -6.03 -32.18 -19.86
N THR A 2 -5.01 -31.53 -20.43
CA THR A 2 -4.25 -30.47 -19.78
C THR A 2 -5.19 -29.30 -19.53
N ILE A 3 -5.60 -29.13 -18.28
CA ILE A 3 -6.24 -27.89 -17.83
C ILE A 3 -5.10 -26.87 -17.82
N ASN A 4 -4.98 -26.11 -18.90
CA ASN A 4 -4.11 -24.94 -18.88
C ASN A 4 -4.55 -24.08 -17.67
N PRO A 5 -3.62 -23.54 -16.86
CA PRO A 5 -3.97 -22.49 -15.90
C PRO A 5 -4.73 -21.38 -16.65
N PRO A 6 -5.46 -20.48 -15.96
CA PRO A 6 -6.02 -19.29 -16.60
C PRO A 6 -4.87 -18.39 -17.09
N GLN A 7 -4.25 -18.77 -18.21
CA GLN A 7 -3.18 -18.07 -18.92
C GLN A 7 -3.77 -17.14 -20.01
N GLY A 8 -5.11 -17.02 -20.07
CA GLY A 8 -5.82 -16.39 -21.18
C GLY A 8 -6.05 -14.89 -21.06
N GLU A 9 -6.52 -14.39 -19.92
CA GLU A 9 -7.16 -13.07 -19.92
C GLU A 9 -6.19 -11.89 -19.69
N ILE A 10 -5.17 -12.04 -18.85
CA ILE A 10 -4.21 -10.94 -18.61
C ILE A 10 -3.26 -10.75 -19.80
N LYS A 11 -2.93 -11.83 -20.52
CA LYS A 11 -2.14 -11.75 -21.77
C LYS A 11 -2.90 -11.04 -22.89
N GLN A 12 -4.21 -11.22 -23.00
CA GLN A 12 -5.03 -10.64 -24.09
C GLN A 12 -5.62 -9.27 -23.74
N ALA A 13 -6.09 -9.02 -22.52
CA ALA A 13 -6.78 -7.76 -22.21
C ALA A 13 -5.85 -6.53 -22.19
N ILE A 14 -4.60 -6.69 -21.71
CA ILE A 14 -3.66 -5.56 -21.56
C ILE A 14 -2.85 -5.29 -22.85
N PHE A 15 -2.62 -6.30 -23.68
CA PHE A 15 -1.72 -6.23 -24.85
C PHE A 15 -2.43 -6.28 -26.22
N ASN A 16 -3.77 -6.30 -26.27
CA ASN A 16 -4.53 -6.33 -27.53
C ASN A 16 -4.70 -4.95 -28.22
N SER A 17 -4.15 -3.85 -27.69
CA SER A 17 -4.10 -2.60 -28.47
C SER A 17 -2.87 -2.60 -29.38
N SER A 18 -3.08 -3.03 -30.62
CA SER A 18 -2.14 -2.80 -31.72
C SER A 18 -2.03 -1.30 -31.99
N MET A 19 -1.18 -0.60 -31.24
CA MET A 19 -0.72 0.73 -31.61
C MET A 19 0.81 0.71 -31.77
N SER A 20 1.27 1.29 -32.88
CA SER A 20 2.65 1.22 -33.36
C SER A 20 3.69 1.65 -32.31
N GLU A 21 4.70 0.80 -32.08
CA GLU A 21 5.69 0.89 -31.00
C GLU A 21 6.69 2.06 -31.07
N ASN A 22 6.67 2.89 -32.12
CA ASN A 22 7.81 3.75 -32.45
C ASN A 22 7.76 5.21 -31.94
N ASN A 23 6.79 5.62 -31.11
CA ASN A 23 6.81 6.98 -30.53
C ASN A 23 5.95 7.21 -29.27
N GLN A 24 5.64 6.17 -28.50
CA GLN A 24 4.77 6.31 -27.33
C GLN A 24 5.57 6.69 -26.07
N GLU A 25 5.27 7.84 -25.47
CA GLU A 25 5.59 8.12 -24.07
C GLU A 25 4.48 7.57 -23.16
N PHE A 26 4.82 7.12 -21.95
CA PHE A 26 3.81 6.78 -20.96
C PHE A 26 3.12 8.06 -20.48
N ASN A 27 1.80 8.09 -20.31
CA ASN A 27 1.11 9.24 -19.70
C ASN A 27 0.63 8.86 -18.30
N TRP A 28 1.40 9.27 -17.29
CA TRP A 28 1.11 8.93 -15.88
C TRP A 28 -0.14 9.63 -15.33
N ARG A 29 -0.66 10.66 -15.99
CA ARG A 29 -1.95 11.29 -15.64
C ARG A 29 -3.14 10.54 -16.24
N HIS A 30 -2.96 9.85 -17.36
CA HIS A 30 -4.01 9.05 -18.01
C HIS A 30 -4.06 7.62 -17.43
N CYS A 31 -4.13 7.51 -16.10
CA CYS A 31 -4.03 6.24 -15.37
C CYS A 31 -4.88 6.24 -14.11
N TRP A 32 -5.34 5.04 -13.72
CA TRP A 32 -5.97 4.78 -12.43
C TRP A 32 -4.94 4.42 -11.35
N TYR A 33 -5.01 5.08 -10.20
CA TYR A 33 -4.17 4.82 -9.03
C TYR A 33 -5.01 4.25 -7.87
N PRO A 34 -4.59 3.14 -7.25
CA PRO A 34 -5.32 2.49 -6.18
C PRO A 34 -4.99 3.16 -4.85
N ILE A 35 -5.83 4.06 -4.33
CA ILE A 35 -5.49 4.96 -3.23
C ILE A 35 -5.52 4.28 -1.86
N THR A 36 -6.54 3.45 -1.62
CA THR A 36 -6.71 2.72 -0.35
C THR A 36 -7.70 1.56 -0.52
N PHE A 37 -7.67 0.60 0.41
CA PHE A 37 -8.71 -0.42 0.50
C PHE A 37 -10.00 0.17 1.08
N LEU A 38 -11.14 -0.14 0.48
CA LEU A 38 -12.45 0.39 0.89
C LEU A 38 -12.78 0.08 2.37
N GLN A 39 -12.37 -1.10 2.86
CA GLN A 39 -12.52 -1.52 4.26
C GLN A 39 -11.67 -0.74 5.28
N ASP A 40 -10.68 0.01 4.81
CA ASP A 40 -9.81 0.85 5.63
C ASP A 40 -10.08 2.35 5.40
N PHE A 41 -10.99 2.70 4.49
CA PHE A 41 -11.44 4.07 4.25
C PHE A 41 -12.28 4.59 5.44
N PRO A 42 -11.95 5.75 6.03
CA PRO A 42 -12.71 6.32 7.14
C PRO A 42 -14.10 6.78 6.69
N LYS A 43 -15.13 6.55 7.52
CA LYS A 43 -16.51 6.90 7.16
C LYS A 43 -16.84 8.39 7.34
N GLU A 44 -16.28 9.02 8.37
CA GLU A 44 -16.67 10.36 8.85
C GLU A 44 -15.51 11.36 8.86
N LEU A 45 -14.33 10.93 8.42
CA LEU A 45 -13.14 11.77 8.39
C LEU A 45 -12.63 11.93 6.95
N PRO A 46 -12.09 13.09 6.59
CA PRO A 46 -11.31 13.23 5.37
C PRO A 46 -10.12 12.27 5.37
N TYR A 47 -9.71 11.83 4.19
CA TYR A 47 -8.57 10.96 3.98
C TYR A 47 -7.54 11.65 3.09
N SER A 48 -6.42 12.06 3.69
CA SER A 48 -5.31 12.72 2.98
C SER A 48 -4.38 11.69 2.31
N PHE A 49 -3.95 12.00 1.10
CA PHE A 49 -2.87 11.30 0.41
C PHE A 49 -2.24 12.26 -0.60
N SER A 50 -1.25 11.77 -1.34
CA SER A 50 -0.63 12.51 -2.41
C SER A 50 -0.31 11.60 -3.59
N LEU A 51 -0.12 12.18 -4.77
CA LEU A 51 0.36 11.49 -5.95
C LEU A 51 1.48 12.33 -6.58
N TYR A 52 2.71 11.81 -6.59
CA TYR A 52 3.92 12.53 -6.95
C TYR A 52 4.00 13.91 -6.28
N ASP A 53 3.81 13.95 -4.96
CA ASP A 53 3.80 15.14 -4.11
C ASP A 53 2.64 16.13 -4.35
N GLU A 54 1.76 15.89 -5.31
CA GLU A 54 0.50 16.63 -5.44
C GLU A 54 -0.47 16.15 -4.35
N PRO A 55 -0.98 17.03 -3.46
CA PRO A 55 -1.76 16.60 -2.31
C PRO A 55 -3.26 16.54 -2.63
N PHE A 56 -3.93 15.48 -2.18
CA PHE A 56 -5.33 15.19 -2.46
C PHE A 56 -6.09 14.76 -1.20
N VAL A 57 -7.39 15.03 -1.20
CA VAL A 57 -8.29 14.65 -0.11
C VAL A 57 -9.46 13.85 -0.66
N LEU A 58 -9.68 12.66 -0.08
CA LEU A 58 -10.89 11.89 -0.28
C LEU A 58 -11.86 12.12 0.89
N PHE A 59 -13.14 12.18 0.60
CA PHE A 59 -14.19 12.19 1.62
C PHE A 59 -15.48 11.60 1.06
N ARG A 60 -16.41 11.26 1.95
CA ARG A 60 -17.71 10.69 1.61
C ARG A 60 -18.80 11.71 1.92
N ASN A 61 -19.73 11.90 0.98
CA ASN A 61 -20.91 12.71 1.24
C ASN A 61 -21.98 11.91 2.03
N GLN A 62 -23.11 12.55 2.34
CA GLN A 62 -24.23 11.91 3.07
C GLN A 62 -24.85 10.72 2.33
N ASP A 63 -24.86 10.75 0.99
CA ASP A 63 -25.40 9.67 0.15
C ASP A 63 -24.42 8.49 -0.01
N GLY A 64 -23.24 8.58 0.61
CA GLY A 64 -22.20 7.58 0.48
C GLY A 64 -21.32 7.73 -0.77
N LYS A 65 -21.50 8.75 -1.59
CA LYS A 65 -20.66 9.05 -2.76
C LYS A 65 -19.29 9.56 -2.31
N LEU A 66 -18.23 9.03 -2.91
CA LEU A 66 -16.87 9.53 -2.72
C LEU A 66 -16.58 10.74 -3.61
N GLY A 67 -15.85 11.71 -3.07
CA GLY A 67 -15.25 12.81 -3.81
C GLY A 67 -13.75 12.86 -3.59
N CYS A 68 -13.01 13.33 -4.60
CA CYS A 68 -11.58 13.57 -4.54
C CYS A 68 -11.27 14.97 -5.04
N LEU A 69 -10.66 15.79 -4.18
CA LEU A 69 -10.29 17.17 -4.48
C LEU A 69 -8.80 17.38 -4.21
N PRO A 70 -8.17 18.44 -4.74
CA PRO A 70 -6.89 18.92 -4.23
C PRO A 70 -7.00 19.19 -2.73
N ASP A 71 -6.01 18.78 -1.94
CA ASP A 71 -5.99 19.00 -0.48
C ASP A 71 -5.49 20.41 -0.13
N ILE A 72 -6.03 21.41 -0.84
CA ILE A 72 -5.64 22.81 -0.76
C ILE A 72 -6.89 23.66 -0.94
N CYS A 73 -7.29 24.37 0.11
CA CYS A 73 -8.40 25.31 0.05
C CYS A 73 -8.03 26.51 -0.85
N PRO A 74 -8.84 26.86 -1.87
CA PRO A 74 -8.52 27.93 -2.82
C PRO A 74 -8.53 29.33 -2.18
N HIS A 75 -9.07 29.46 -0.96
CA HIS A 75 -9.08 30.72 -0.24
C HIS A 75 -7.67 31.15 0.24
N ARG A 76 -6.98 30.28 0.99
CA ARG A 76 -5.66 30.60 1.60
C ARG A 76 -4.75 29.37 1.75
N ALA A 77 -4.90 28.39 0.88
CA ALA A 77 -4.08 27.18 0.82
C ALA A 77 -4.03 26.33 2.11
N ALA A 78 -5.02 26.47 2.99
CA ALA A 78 -5.17 25.57 4.12
C ALA A 78 -5.51 24.16 3.64
N LYS A 79 -4.99 23.13 4.31
CA LYS A 79 -5.34 21.74 4.00
C LYS A 79 -6.81 21.48 4.26
N LEU A 80 -7.47 20.83 3.32
CA LEU A 80 -8.87 20.43 3.48
C LEU A 80 -8.98 19.16 4.33
N SER A 81 -7.95 18.31 4.34
CA SER A 81 -7.92 17.07 5.11
C SER A 81 -7.83 17.29 6.62
N ASP A 82 -7.30 18.43 7.05
CA ASP A 82 -7.35 18.88 8.45
C ASP A 82 -8.77 19.36 8.83
N GLY A 83 -9.65 19.42 7.84
CA GLY A 83 -11.06 19.75 7.89
C GLY A 83 -11.94 18.78 8.66
N GLN A 84 -13.24 18.99 8.50
CA GLN A 84 -14.27 18.06 8.97
C GLN A 84 -15.33 17.86 7.88
N ILE A 85 -16.10 16.77 7.98
CA ILE A 85 -17.23 16.51 7.09
C ILE A 85 -18.50 17.00 7.78
N ILE A 86 -19.14 18.04 7.21
CA ILE A 86 -20.39 18.61 7.70
C ILE A 86 -21.44 18.50 6.61
N ASP A 87 -22.53 17.81 6.92
CA ASP A 87 -23.62 17.54 5.98
C ASP A 87 -23.16 17.01 4.62
N GLY A 88 -22.16 16.11 4.63
CA GLY A 88 -21.60 15.51 3.42
C GLY A 88 -20.71 16.43 2.58
N LYS A 89 -20.35 17.59 3.12
CA LYS A 89 -19.42 18.56 2.52
C LYS A 89 -18.12 18.58 3.32
N ILE A 90 -17.00 18.74 2.65
CA ILE A 90 -15.73 18.96 3.33
C ILE A 90 -15.61 20.44 3.73
N GLU A 91 -15.45 20.70 5.01
CA GLU A 91 -15.30 22.04 5.57
C GLU A 91 -13.84 22.32 5.92
N CYS A 92 -13.32 23.41 5.36
CA CYS A 92 -11.99 23.90 5.71
C CYS A 92 -12.00 24.54 7.11
N LEU A 93 -11.22 23.99 8.05
CA LEU A 93 -11.14 24.50 9.43
C LEU A 93 -10.53 25.91 9.57
N TYR A 94 -9.98 26.50 8.50
CA TYR A 94 -9.43 27.85 8.61
C TYR A 94 -10.54 28.92 8.64
N HIS A 95 -11.53 28.82 7.74
CA HIS A 95 -12.59 29.84 7.60
C HIS A 95 -13.99 29.26 7.34
N GLY A 96 -14.17 27.94 7.40
CA GLY A 96 -15.46 27.28 7.25
C GLY A 96 -16.00 27.21 5.82
N TRP A 97 -15.15 27.39 4.80
CA TRP A 97 -15.57 27.17 3.40
C TRP A 97 -15.87 25.69 3.18
N GLN A 98 -17.02 25.39 2.57
CA GLN A 98 -17.49 24.02 2.38
C GLN A 98 -17.56 23.65 0.90
N PHE A 99 -17.12 22.43 0.59
CA PHE A 99 -17.04 21.93 -0.79
C PHE A 99 -17.80 20.61 -0.95
N GLY A 100 -18.49 20.47 -2.08
CA GLY A 100 -19.12 19.22 -2.51
C GLY A 100 -18.13 18.24 -3.12
N THR A 101 -18.56 17.00 -3.36
CA THR A 101 -17.72 15.94 -3.98
C THR A 101 -17.28 16.26 -5.42
N ASP A 102 -17.98 17.18 -6.06
CA ASP A 102 -17.73 17.71 -7.41
C ASP A 102 -16.85 18.97 -7.39
N GLY A 103 -16.34 19.37 -6.21
CA GLY A 103 -15.46 20.51 -6.05
C GLY A 103 -16.17 21.87 -6.04
N GLN A 104 -17.50 21.90 -6.16
CA GLN A 104 -18.26 23.15 -6.02
C GLN A 104 -18.12 23.70 -4.60
N CYS A 105 -17.86 24.99 -4.48
CA CYS A 105 -17.95 25.69 -3.20
C CYS A 105 -19.43 25.96 -2.89
N LEU A 106 -19.95 25.28 -1.87
CA LEU A 106 -21.37 25.27 -1.53
C LEU A 106 -21.71 26.24 -0.40
N HIS A 107 -20.72 26.63 0.39
CA HIS A 107 -20.92 27.55 1.51
C HIS A 107 -19.66 28.36 1.82
N ILE A 108 -19.83 29.67 2.00
CA ILE A 108 -18.81 30.59 2.50
C ILE A 108 -19.44 31.37 3.66
N PRO A 109 -19.07 31.11 4.93
CA PRO A 109 -19.75 31.72 6.07
C PRO A 109 -19.63 33.25 6.09
N GLN A 110 -18.53 33.80 5.55
CA GLN A 110 -18.27 35.25 5.53
C GLN A 110 -18.90 35.97 4.32
N LEU A 111 -19.55 35.24 3.40
CA LEU A 111 -20.20 35.82 2.24
C LEU A 111 -21.65 36.23 2.61
N PRO A 112 -22.09 37.47 2.33
CA PRO A 112 -23.48 37.88 2.53
C PRO A 112 -24.46 36.92 1.83
N LYS A 113 -25.62 36.68 2.42
CA LYS A 113 -26.59 35.67 1.92
C LYS A 113 -27.07 35.96 0.51
N GLU A 114 -27.12 37.23 0.13
CA GLU A 114 -27.58 37.72 -1.17
C GLU A 114 -26.45 37.72 -2.22
N ALA A 115 -25.19 37.53 -1.80
CA ALA A 115 -24.05 37.52 -2.70
C ALA A 115 -23.84 36.15 -3.33
N THR A 116 -23.40 36.14 -4.60
CA THR A 116 -23.11 34.91 -5.33
C THR A 116 -21.71 34.39 -4.99
N ILE A 117 -21.59 33.08 -4.77
CA ILE A 117 -20.28 32.44 -4.59
C ILE A 117 -19.44 32.61 -5.87
N PRO A 118 -18.23 33.16 -5.79
CA PRO A 118 -17.36 33.33 -6.96
C PRO A 118 -17.01 31.99 -7.62
N LYS A 119 -16.93 31.95 -8.96
CA LYS A 119 -16.58 30.71 -9.68
C LYS A 119 -15.19 30.16 -9.31
N ASN A 120 -14.22 31.04 -9.07
CA ASN A 120 -12.88 30.68 -8.62
C ASN A 120 -12.83 30.18 -7.17
N ALA A 121 -13.95 30.16 -6.45
CA ALA A 121 -14.06 29.44 -5.19
C ALA A 121 -14.16 27.93 -5.40
N CYS A 122 -14.55 27.44 -6.58
CA CYS A 122 -14.61 26.01 -6.85
C CYS A 122 -13.20 25.43 -7.09
N VAL A 123 -13.03 24.15 -6.74
CA VAL A 123 -11.81 23.39 -7.00
C VAL A 123 -12.08 22.30 -8.03
N GLN A 124 -11.02 21.82 -8.68
CA GLN A 124 -11.12 20.64 -9.55
C GLN A 124 -11.56 19.42 -8.73
N SER A 125 -12.36 18.55 -9.33
CA SER A 125 -12.66 17.22 -8.81
C SER A 125 -12.09 16.15 -9.70
N PHE A 126 -11.63 15.05 -9.11
CA PHE A 126 -11.05 13.91 -9.84
C PHE A 126 -12.05 12.75 -9.91
N ALA A 127 -12.01 11.98 -10.99
CA ALA A 127 -12.84 10.78 -11.12
C ALA A 127 -12.39 9.71 -10.13
N ILE A 128 -13.37 9.12 -9.45
CA ILE A 128 -13.19 8.09 -8.43
C ILE A 128 -14.13 6.92 -8.72
N VAL A 129 -13.63 5.70 -8.56
CA VAL A 129 -14.43 4.48 -8.63
C VAL A 129 -14.04 3.48 -7.55
N GLU A 130 -15.04 2.82 -6.99
CA GLU A 130 -14.86 1.68 -6.08
C GLU A 130 -14.87 0.39 -6.92
N ARG A 131 -13.72 -0.29 -7.06
CA ARG A 131 -13.62 -1.54 -7.83
C ARG A 131 -12.73 -2.56 -7.13
N GLN A 132 -13.22 -3.79 -7.01
CA GLN A 132 -12.55 -4.89 -6.31
C GLN A 132 -12.13 -4.52 -4.87
N GLY A 133 -12.97 -3.77 -4.15
CA GLY A 133 -12.70 -3.34 -2.76
C GLY A 133 -11.56 -2.33 -2.61
N ILE A 134 -11.15 -1.66 -3.69
CA ILE A 134 -10.14 -0.59 -3.70
C ILE A 134 -10.83 0.69 -4.19
N VAL A 135 -10.46 1.83 -3.59
CA VAL A 135 -10.81 3.16 -4.08
C VAL A 135 -9.76 3.57 -5.11
N TRP A 136 -10.18 3.76 -6.36
CA TRP A 136 -9.31 4.16 -7.46
C TRP A 136 -9.52 5.63 -7.80
N MET A 137 -8.42 6.35 -8.07
CA MET A 137 -8.43 7.72 -8.57
C MET A 137 -7.83 7.81 -9.96
N TRP A 138 -8.51 8.54 -10.84
CA TRP A 138 -7.97 8.95 -12.12
C TRP A 138 -7.12 10.22 -11.94
N ALA A 139 -5.87 10.19 -12.39
CA ALA A 139 -4.93 11.30 -12.21
C ALA A 139 -5.07 12.44 -13.24
N GLY A 140 -5.92 12.26 -14.26
CA GLY A 140 -6.13 13.22 -15.34
C GLY A 140 -7.48 13.92 -15.24
N GLU A 141 -7.90 14.54 -16.34
CA GLU A 141 -9.25 15.12 -16.42
C GLU A 141 -10.33 14.05 -16.27
N ALA A 142 -11.35 14.34 -15.46
CA ALA A 142 -12.38 13.37 -15.08
C ALA A 142 -13.14 12.79 -16.29
N ASP A 143 -13.41 13.61 -17.31
CA ASP A 143 -14.13 13.19 -18.52
C ASP A 143 -13.34 12.20 -19.40
N ALA A 144 -12.01 12.11 -19.20
CA ALA A 144 -11.15 11.16 -19.90
C ALA A 144 -11.01 9.82 -19.16
N ALA A 145 -11.61 9.69 -17.98
CA ALA A 145 -11.52 8.48 -17.17
C ALA A 145 -12.28 7.32 -17.81
N ASP A 146 -11.58 6.22 -18.03
CA ASP A 146 -12.15 4.99 -18.57
C ASP A 146 -11.88 3.84 -17.59
N GLU A 147 -12.95 3.35 -16.93
CA GLU A 147 -12.86 2.27 -15.95
C GLU A 147 -12.29 0.96 -16.52
N THR A 148 -12.34 0.75 -17.85
CA THR A 148 -11.75 -0.43 -18.49
C THR A 148 -10.23 -0.45 -18.40
N LEU A 149 -9.59 0.70 -18.13
CA LEU A 149 -8.15 0.82 -17.92
C LEU A 149 -7.70 0.44 -16.49
N ILE A 150 -8.63 0.16 -15.57
CA ILE A 150 -8.27 -0.38 -14.26
C ILE A 150 -7.71 -1.78 -14.46
N PRO A 151 -6.50 -2.09 -13.93
CA PRO A 151 -5.91 -3.42 -14.04
C PRO A 151 -6.59 -4.39 -13.07
N ALA A 152 -7.84 -4.73 -13.37
CA ALA A 152 -8.65 -5.65 -12.57
C ALA A 152 -8.07 -7.06 -12.63
N ILE A 153 -8.20 -7.80 -11.52
CA ILE A 153 -7.74 -9.19 -11.40
C ILE A 153 -8.99 -10.09 -11.54
N PRO A 154 -9.20 -10.78 -12.67
CA PRO A 154 -10.44 -11.52 -12.92
C PRO A 154 -10.74 -12.61 -11.87
N GLU A 155 -9.71 -13.21 -11.28
CA GLU A 155 -9.85 -14.20 -10.21
C GLU A 155 -10.59 -13.66 -8.99
N LEU A 156 -10.50 -12.36 -8.72
CA LEU A 156 -11.14 -11.76 -7.55
C LEU A 156 -12.66 -11.61 -7.70
N ASP A 157 -13.16 -11.70 -8.93
CA ASP A 157 -14.61 -11.68 -9.20
C ASP A 157 -15.23 -13.07 -9.06
N LYS A 158 -14.40 -14.10 -8.84
CA LYS A 158 -14.83 -15.49 -8.68
C LYS A 158 -14.98 -15.86 -7.20
N PRO A 159 -16.10 -16.49 -6.79
CA PRO A 159 -16.41 -16.72 -5.38
C PRO A 159 -15.48 -17.73 -4.68
N GLU A 160 -14.76 -18.58 -5.44
CA GLU A 160 -13.80 -19.52 -4.89
C GLU A 160 -12.49 -18.88 -4.44
N PHE A 161 -12.21 -17.63 -4.82
CA PHE A 161 -11.03 -16.91 -4.36
C PHE A 161 -11.32 -16.14 -3.08
N VAL A 162 -10.38 -16.22 -2.14
CA VAL A 162 -10.37 -15.42 -0.93
C VAL A 162 -9.13 -14.54 -0.91
N THR A 163 -9.27 -13.34 -0.34
CA THR A 163 -8.21 -12.33 -0.29
C THR A 163 -7.74 -12.03 1.12
N THR A 164 -6.49 -11.60 1.23
CA THR A 164 -5.96 -10.89 2.41
C THR A 164 -5.30 -9.61 1.94
N ASP A 165 -5.69 -8.50 2.55
CA ASP A 165 -5.33 -7.16 2.13
C ASP A 165 -4.51 -6.47 3.22
N PHE A 166 -3.37 -5.92 2.84
CA PHE A 166 -2.43 -5.24 3.72
C PHE A 166 -1.89 -4.00 3.00
N MET A 167 -1.76 -2.86 3.68
CA MET A 167 -1.17 -1.66 3.08
C MET A 167 -0.15 -1.01 3.99
N CYS A 168 0.89 -0.40 3.43
CA CYS A 168 1.98 0.18 4.20
C CYS A 168 2.62 1.35 3.44
N ASN A 169 2.90 2.46 4.13
CA ASN A 169 3.78 3.51 3.61
C ASN A 169 5.23 3.05 3.73
N ILE A 170 6.01 3.25 2.68
CA ILE A 170 7.41 2.85 2.59
C ILE A 170 8.30 4.07 2.30
N PRO A 171 9.52 4.13 2.88
CA PRO A 171 10.37 5.31 2.86
C PRO A 171 11.33 5.34 1.65
N TYR A 172 10.81 5.05 0.46
CA TYR A 172 11.52 5.10 -0.81
C TYR A 172 10.54 5.21 -1.98
N ASP A 173 11.05 5.45 -3.18
CA ASP A 173 10.24 5.72 -4.37
C ASP A 173 9.51 4.48 -4.86
N GLN A 174 8.40 4.70 -5.57
CA GLN A 174 7.68 3.65 -6.30
C GLN A 174 8.59 2.80 -7.19
N ASN A 175 9.57 3.40 -7.88
CA ASN A 175 10.47 2.65 -8.75
C ASN A 175 11.30 1.60 -8.01
N THR A 176 11.74 1.93 -6.80
CA THR A 176 12.50 1.02 -5.94
C THR A 176 11.60 -0.08 -5.38
N LEU A 177 10.34 0.23 -5.06
CA LEU A 177 9.34 -0.78 -4.69
C LEU A 177 9.08 -1.76 -5.83
N ILE A 178 8.83 -1.26 -7.05
CA ILE A 178 8.54 -2.12 -8.20
C ILE A 178 9.73 -3.02 -8.49
N GLU A 179 10.95 -2.47 -8.51
CA GLU A 179 12.19 -3.26 -8.68
C GLU A 179 12.30 -4.37 -7.63
N ASN A 180 12.09 -4.06 -6.34
CA ASN A 180 12.12 -5.06 -5.28
C ASN A 180 10.99 -6.10 -5.41
N ALA A 181 9.79 -5.69 -5.86
CA ALA A 181 8.66 -6.60 -6.02
C ALA A 181 8.78 -7.55 -7.23
N ILE A 182 9.51 -7.15 -8.27
CA ILE A 182 9.75 -7.97 -9.46
C ILE A 182 11.03 -8.79 -9.40
N ASP A 183 11.82 -8.68 -8.33
CA ASP A 183 13.02 -9.47 -8.10
C ASP A 183 12.67 -10.76 -7.32
N PRO A 184 12.67 -11.94 -7.95
CA PRO A 184 12.46 -13.20 -7.22
C PRO A 184 13.72 -13.70 -6.50
N ALA A 185 14.91 -13.19 -6.81
CA ALA A 185 16.17 -13.74 -6.34
C ALA A 185 16.48 -13.37 -4.88
N HIS A 186 15.99 -12.23 -4.37
CA HIS A 186 16.18 -11.86 -2.97
C HIS A 186 15.29 -12.66 -2.02
N VAL A 187 14.16 -13.20 -2.50
CA VAL A 187 13.13 -13.84 -1.65
C VAL A 187 13.69 -14.94 -0.74
N PRO A 188 14.49 -15.92 -1.23
CA PRO A 188 15.09 -16.95 -0.37
C PRO A 188 16.08 -16.38 0.67
N ILE A 189 16.72 -15.24 0.38
CA ILE A 189 17.77 -14.65 1.21
C ILE A 189 17.20 -13.70 2.28
N SER A 190 16.44 -12.68 1.84
CA SER A 190 15.89 -11.62 2.68
C SER A 190 14.72 -12.10 3.54
N HIS A 191 13.91 -13.01 3.00
CA HIS A 191 12.74 -13.57 3.70
C HIS A 191 13.00 -14.94 4.32
N ASN A 192 14.25 -15.23 4.69
CA ASN A 192 14.61 -16.49 5.31
C ASN A 192 13.83 -16.73 6.62
N GLY A 193 13.17 -17.89 6.72
CA GLY A 193 12.36 -18.25 7.88
C GLY A 193 11.01 -17.52 7.96
N THR A 194 10.62 -16.77 6.92
CA THR A 194 9.29 -16.20 6.76
C THR A 194 8.62 -16.73 5.49
N LEU A 195 8.96 -16.18 4.31
CA LEU A 195 8.45 -16.63 3.01
C LEU A 195 9.45 -17.48 2.23
N GLY A 196 10.74 -17.29 2.49
CA GLY A 196 11.82 -17.95 1.76
C GLY A 196 12.71 -18.82 2.67
N ASN A 197 13.58 -19.59 2.02
CA ASN A 197 14.57 -20.44 2.66
C ASN A 197 15.91 -20.24 1.96
N ARG A 198 16.96 -19.87 2.69
CA ARG A 198 18.30 -19.63 2.12
C ARG A 198 18.87 -20.82 1.35
N ALA A 199 18.49 -22.05 1.71
CA ALA A 199 18.91 -23.25 1.01
C ALA A 199 18.37 -23.32 -0.44
N GLU A 200 17.32 -22.55 -0.74
CA GLU A 200 16.67 -22.47 -2.06
C GLU A 200 17.16 -21.27 -2.88
N ALA A 201 18.17 -20.53 -2.40
CA ALA A 201 18.81 -19.45 -3.16
C ALA A 201 19.67 -20.03 -4.29
N LEU A 202 19.01 -20.39 -5.39
CA LEU A 202 19.60 -21.05 -6.55
C LEU A 202 19.49 -20.18 -7.81
N PRO A 203 20.30 -20.45 -8.85
CA PRO A 203 20.13 -19.78 -10.14
C PRO A 203 18.71 -19.94 -10.68
N LEU A 204 18.16 -18.86 -11.22
CA LEU A 204 16.83 -18.84 -11.82
C LEU A 204 16.93 -18.86 -13.34
N GLU A 205 16.05 -19.62 -13.97
CA GLU A 205 15.73 -19.48 -15.38
C GLU A 205 14.61 -18.44 -15.48
N MET A 206 14.84 -17.38 -16.24
CA MET A 206 13.91 -16.26 -16.37
C MET A 206 13.66 -15.94 -17.84
N GLU A 207 12.41 -15.64 -18.17
CA GLU A 207 12.01 -15.29 -19.52
C GLU A 207 11.09 -14.07 -19.54
N ILE A 208 11.39 -13.15 -20.45
CA ILE A 208 10.47 -12.07 -20.82
C ILE A 208 9.57 -12.59 -21.93
N ILE A 209 8.27 -12.63 -21.68
CA ILE A 209 7.24 -13.08 -22.63
C ILE A 209 6.81 -11.92 -23.53
N ALA A 210 6.58 -10.74 -22.95
CA ALA A 210 6.14 -9.56 -23.68
C ALA A 210 6.56 -8.27 -22.95
N LYS A 211 6.73 -7.18 -23.70
CA LYS A 211 7.00 -5.83 -23.19
C LYS A 211 6.28 -4.81 -24.05
N SER A 212 5.69 -3.80 -23.43
CA SER A 212 5.08 -2.66 -24.11
C SER A 212 5.09 -1.42 -23.20
N VAL A 213 4.48 -0.32 -23.63
CA VAL A 213 4.25 0.85 -22.76
C VAL A 213 3.34 0.50 -21.57
N GLN A 214 2.50 -0.53 -21.69
CA GLN A 214 1.61 -0.99 -20.60
C GLN A 214 2.33 -1.88 -19.58
N GLY A 215 3.56 -2.31 -19.81
CA GLY A 215 4.38 -3.02 -18.82
C GLY A 215 5.20 -4.17 -19.37
N ILE A 216 5.49 -5.14 -18.50
CA ILE A 216 6.39 -6.28 -18.75
C ILE A 216 5.71 -7.56 -18.25
N CYS A 217 5.63 -8.57 -19.09
CA CYS A 217 5.20 -9.91 -18.72
C CYS A 217 6.35 -10.89 -18.81
N GLY A 218 6.47 -11.75 -17.81
CA GLY A 218 7.46 -12.81 -17.84
C GLY A 218 7.18 -13.93 -16.86
N ARG A 219 8.14 -14.83 -16.75
CA ARG A 219 8.07 -16.01 -15.90
C ARG A 219 9.44 -16.45 -15.43
N TYR A 220 9.50 -17.12 -14.29
CA TYR A 220 10.74 -17.69 -13.77
C TYR A 220 10.53 -19.06 -13.10
N ARG A 221 11.61 -19.82 -12.96
CA ARG A 221 11.68 -21.06 -12.17
C ARG A 221 13.13 -21.34 -11.72
N ASN A 222 13.30 -22.25 -10.76
CA ASN A 222 14.62 -22.71 -10.34
C ASN A 222 15.28 -23.58 -11.41
N VAL A 223 16.56 -23.34 -11.73
CA VAL A 223 17.32 -24.13 -12.72
C VAL A 223 17.56 -25.57 -12.27
N SER A 224 17.66 -25.81 -10.96
CA SER A 224 18.06 -27.10 -10.38
C SER A 224 17.03 -28.22 -10.54
N SER A 225 15.80 -27.92 -10.94
CA SER A 225 14.75 -28.91 -11.16
C SER A 225 13.98 -28.58 -12.43
N SER A 226 14.19 -29.37 -13.48
CA SER A 226 13.41 -29.29 -14.72
C SER A 226 11.91 -29.52 -14.52
N LEU A 227 11.51 -30.02 -13.35
CA LEU A 227 10.13 -30.26 -12.92
C LEU A 227 9.54 -29.09 -12.10
N SER A 228 10.31 -28.04 -11.78
CA SER A 228 9.76 -26.88 -11.08
C SER A 228 8.76 -26.14 -11.98
N PRO A 229 7.54 -25.85 -11.49
CA PRO A 229 6.56 -25.15 -12.28
C PRO A 229 6.97 -23.69 -12.50
N TRP A 230 6.55 -23.13 -13.63
CA TRP A 230 6.79 -21.73 -13.93
C TRP A 230 5.92 -20.83 -13.04
N ILE A 231 6.55 -19.81 -12.46
CA ILE A 231 5.86 -18.73 -11.75
C ILE A 231 5.78 -17.55 -12.71
N ASN A 232 4.58 -17.02 -12.94
CA ASN A 232 4.42 -15.84 -13.78
C ASN A 232 4.56 -14.57 -12.94
N ILE A 233 5.26 -13.59 -13.49
CA ILE A 233 5.46 -12.28 -12.88
C ILE A 233 5.24 -11.20 -13.92
N ASN A 234 4.36 -10.26 -13.60
CA ASN A 234 3.96 -9.19 -14.51
C ASN A 234 4.06 -7.85 -13.81
N PHE A 235 4.71 -6.88 -14.44
CA PHE A 235 4.57 -5.47 -14.13
C PHE A 235 3.54 -4.88 -15.10
N VAL A 236 2.49 -4.26 -14.57
CA VAL A 236 1.47 -3.52 -15.31
C VAL A 236 1.59 -2.05 -14.90
N ALA A 237 1.92 -1.21 -15.87
CA ALA A 237 2.18 0.20 -15.63
C ALA A 237 0.90 0.96 -15.21
N PRO A 238 1.01 1.98 -14.34
CA PRO A 238 2.24 2.42 -13.68
C PRO A 238 2.55 1.65 -12.38
N ASN A 239 1.61 0.89 -11.85
CA ASN A 239 1.55 0.70 -10.41
C ASN A 239 1.36 -0.74 -9.91
N LEU A 240 1.19 -1.73 -10.78
CA LEU A 240 0.83 -3.07 -10.34
C LEU A 240 1.94 -4.08 -10.66
N VAL A 241 2.36 -4.82 -9.64
CA VAL A 241 3.16 -6.05 -9.80
C VAL A 241 2.33 -7.25 -9.41
N MET A 242 2.19 -8.21 -10.32
CA MET A 242 1.40 -9.42 -10.15
C MET A 242 2.29 -10.65 -10.18
N LEU A 243 2.16 -11.51 -9.18
CA LEU A 243 2.74 -12.85 -9.16
C LEU A 243 1.63 -13.90 -9.17
N TYR A 244 1.80 -14.92 -10.01
CA TYR A 244 0.91 -16.09 -10.09
C TYR A 244 1.71 -17.37 -9.84
N ILE A 245 1.38 -18.06 -8.75
CA ILE A 245 2.08 -19.24 -8.26
C ILE A 245 1.14 -20.44 -8.34
N PRO A 246 1.38 -21.40 -9.24
CA PRO A 246 0.68 -22.68 -9.21
C PRO A 246 1.09 -23.46 -7.95
N ILE A 247 0.11 -23.91 -7.17
CA ILE A 247 0.34 -24.69 -5.94
C ILE A 247 0.10 -26.17 -6.20
N ASN A 248 -0.96 -26.50 -6.93
CA ASN A 248 -1.23 -27.86 -7.40
C ASN A 248 -2.06 -27.77 -8.67
N GLU A 249 -1.45 -28.06 -9.81
CA GLU A 249 -2.10 -27.92 -11.12
C GLU A 249 -3.24 -28.93 -11.31
N GLU A 250 -3.09 -30.17 -10.83
CA GLU A 250 -4.11 -31.21 -10.94
C GLU A 250 -5.41 -30.84 -10.20
N ARG A 251 -5.28 -30.17 -9.06
CA ARG A 251 -6.40 -29.66 -8.25
C ARG A 251 -6.85 -28.26 -8.66
N GLY A 252 -6.17 -27.64 -9.61
CA GLY A 252 -6.39 -26.25 -9.98
C GLY A 252 -6.16 -25.27 -8.82
N TRP A 253 -5.26 -25.58 -7.90
CA TRP A 253 -4.94 -24.71 -6.76
C TRP A 253 -3.90 -23.67 -7.15
N TYR A 254 -4.26 -22.41 -6.95
CA TYR A 254 -3.44 -21.27 -7.30
C TYR A 254 -3.38 -20.27 -6.15
N ARG A 255 -2.22 -19.64 -6.02
CA ARG A 255 -2.02 -18.45 -5.17
C ARG A 255 -1.52 -17.33 -6.05
N GLY A 256 -2.06 -16.14 -5.85
CA GLY A 256 -1.55 -14.93 -6.45
C GLY A 256 -1.23 -13.86 -5.40
N ALA A 257 -0.41 -12.92 -5.81
CA ALA A 257 -0.08 -11.71 -5.06
C ALA A 257 -0.11 -10.51 -5.99
N ALA A 258 -0.78 -9.45 -5.56
CA ALA A 258 -0.87 -8.17 -6.23
C ALA A 258 -0.25 -7.11 -5.32
N ALA A 259 0.84 -6.49 -5.76
CA ALA A 259 1.47 -5.37 -5.10
C ALA A 259 1.17 -4.11 -5.92
N TYR A 260 0.17 -3.36 -5.49
CA TYR A 260 -0.14 -2.06 -6.03
C TYR A 260 0.72 -0.99 -5.35
N SER A 261 1.22 -0.03 -6.12
CA SER A 261 2.10 1.02 -5.63
C SER A 261 1.50 2.40 -5.88
N ILE A 262 1.59 3.27 -4.88
CA ILE A 262 1.12 4.65 -4.96
C ILE A 262 2.34 5.54 -4.72
N PRO A 263 2.80 6.30 -5.72
CA PRO A 263 3.90 7.23 -5.54
C PRO A 263 3.37 8.43 -4.75
N LEU A 264 3.44 8.40 -3.42
CA LEU A 264 2.98 9.51 -2.59
C LEU A 264 3.85 10.76 -2.82
N GLY A 265 5.14 10.58 -3.08
CA GLY A 265 6.07 11.66 -3.37
C GLY A 265 7.50 11.15 -3.46
N LYS A 266 8.46 12.07 -3.54
CA LYS A 266 9.88 11.68 -3.52
C LYS A 266 10.25 11.05 -2.16
N ASN A 267 10.90 9.88 -2.20
CA ASN A 267 11.23 9.05 -1.05
C ASN A 267 10.02 8.54 -0.25
N GLN A 268 8.82 8.56 -0.85
CA GLN A 268 7.61 8.14 -0.18
C GLN A 268 6.68 7.41 -1.14
N CYS A 269 6.38 6.16 -0.83
CA CYS A 269 5.44 5.35 -1.59
C CYS A 269 4.47 4.68 -0.60
N ARG A 270 3.33 4.23 -1.09
CA ARG A 270 2.46 3.29 -0.37
C ARG A 270 2.27 2.04 -1.20
N VAL A 271 2.42 0.89 -0.56
CA VAL A 271 2.05 -0.40 -1.15
C VAL A 271 0.68 -0.82 -0.64
N LEU A 272 -0.21 -1.24 -1.55
CA LEU A 272 -1.40 -2.03 -1.26
C LEU A 272 -1.11 -3.45 -1.74
N PHE A 273 -0.89 -4.35 -0.80
CA PHE A 273 -0.62 -5.75 -1.05
C PHE A 273 -1.89 -6.57 -0.87
N ARG A 274 -2.26 -7.34 -1.89
CA ARG A 274 -3.36 -8.30 -1.86
C ARG A 274 -2.84 -9.68 -2.23
N ALA A 275 -2.89 -10.62 -1.29
CA ALA A 275 -2.75 -12.03 -1.62
C ALA A 275 -4.13 -12.63 -1.88
N PHE A 276 -4.22 -13.53 -2.84
CA PHE A 276 -5.44 -14.25 -3.16
C PHE A 276 -5.16 -15.72 -3.43
N GLN A 277 -6.09 -16.60 -3.07
CA GLN A 277 -5.97 -18.03 -3.29
C GLN A 277 -7.34 -18.70 -3.32
N ASN A 278 -7.43 -19.84 -3.99
CA ASN A 278 -8.67 -20.63 -4.10
C ASN A 278 -8.69 -21.91 -3.25
N PHE A 279 -7.72 -22.09 -2.36
CA PHE A 279 -7.58 -23.25 -1.48
C PHE A 279 -7.44 -22.82 -0.01
N SER A 280 -7.64 -23.74 0.93
CA SER A 280 -7.47 -23.51 2.38
C SER A 280 -8.18 -22.27 2.94
N GLN A 281 -9.34 -21.92 2.37
CA GLN A 281 -10.06 -20.66 2.66
C GLN A 281 -10.41 -20.48 4.14
N TRP A 282 -10.72 -21.58 4.85
CA TRP A 282 -11.13 -21.57 6.25
C TRP A 282 -10.07 -20.95 7.19
N ARG A 283 -8.77 -21.15 6.91
CA ARG A 283 -7.69 -20.59 7.74
C ARG A 283 -7.67 -19.06 7.69
N LEU A 284 -7.96 -18.50 6.51
CA LEU A 284 -7.98 -17.06 6.30
C LEU A 284 -9.18 -16.41 6.98
N LYS A 285 -10.33 -17.10 7.01
CA LYS A 285 -11.54 -16.60 7.68
C LYS A 285 -11.44 -16.57 9.22
N LEU A 286 -10.64 -17.45 9.82
CA LEU A 286 -10.49 -17.53 11.29
C LEU A 286 -9.41 -16.60 11.85
N THR A 287 -8.50 -16.10 11.00
CA THR A 287 -7.38 -15.28 11.46
C THR A 287 -7.78 -13.81 11.46
N PRO A 288 -7.72 -13.09 12.62
CA PRO A 288 -7.99 -11.67 12.64
C PRO A 288 -7.06 -10.91 11.70
N ARG A 289 -7.58 -9.95 10.92
CA ARG A 289 -6.80 -9.16 9.95
C ARG A 289 -5.53 -8.57 10.56
N TRP A 290 -5.63 -7.91 11.72
CA TRP A 290 -4.48 -7.30 12.39
C TRP A 290 -3.37 -8.30 12.75
N LEU A 291 -3.69 -9.58 12.97
CA LEU A 291 -2.70 -10.62 13.27
C LEU A 291 -1.99 -11.08 11.99
N GLU A 292 -2.72 -11.18 10.88
CA GLU A 292 -2.15 -11.45 9.56
C GLU A 292 -1.22 -10.32 9.12
N HIS A 293 -1.61 -9.06 9.39
CA HIS A 293 -0.80 -7.88 9.08
C HIS A 293 0.53 -7.87 9.82
N TRP A 294 0.64 -8.42 11.03
CA TRP A 294 1.94 -8.53 11.72
C TRP A 294 2.93 -9.40 10.93
N TYR A 295 2.46 -10.50 10.35
CA TYR A 295 3.29 -11.35 9.50
C TYR A 295 3.70 -10.62 8.22
N ARG A 296 2.76 -9.94 7.54
CA ARG A 296 3.04 -9.16 6.32
C ARG A 296 4.01 -8.02 6.56
N GLN A 297 3.81 -7.29 7.65
CA GLN A 297 4.69 -6.21 8.06
C GLN A 297 6.10 -6.73 8.35
N LYS A 298 6.23 -7.89 9.03
CA LYS A 298 7.53 -8.51 9.28
C LYS A 298 8.27 -8.82 7.98
N VAL A 299 7.57 -9.40 6.99
CA VAL A 299 8.15 -9.69 5.67
C VAL A 299 8.61 -8.40 4.98
N LEU A 300 7.73 -7.39 4.88
CA LEU A 300 8.07 -6.13 4.20
C LEU A 300 9.23 -5.39 4.88
N GLN A 301 9.31 -5.44 6.21
CA GLN A 301 10.38 -4.81 6.99
C GLN A 301 11.75 -5.45 6.75
N GLN A 302 11.82 -6.72 6.32
CA GLN A 302 13.10 -7.38 5.99
C GLN A 302 13.79 -6.73 4.79
N ASP A 303 13.04 -6.14 3.86
CA ASP A 303 13.57 -5.48 2.66
C ASP A 303 13.71 -3.97 2.85
N MET A 304 12.81 -3.37 3.64
CA MET A 304 12.59 -1.92 3.66
C MET A 304 13.87 -1.11 3.92
N GLN A 305 14.70 -1.53 4.87
CA GLN A 305 15.95 -0.84 5.19
C GLN A 305 16.98 -0.95 4.05
N GLN A 306 17.07 -2.12 3.41
CA GLN A 306 17.99 -2.35 2.29
C GLN A 306 17.58 -1.53 1.08
N ALA A 307 16.30 -1.60 0.69
CA ALA A 307 15.75 -0.83 -0.43
C ALA A 307 15.91 0.68 -0.24
N ALA A 308 15.58 1.20 0.97
CA ALA A 308 15.78 2.62 1.29
C ALA A 308 17.25 3.02 1.26
N GLY A 309 18.14 2.16 1.76
CA GLY A 309 19.59 2.40 1.77
C GLY A 309 20.18 2.43 0.37
N GLN A 310 19.78 1.49 -0.49
CA GLN A 310 20.22 1.40 -1.88
C GLN A 310 19.80 2.64 -2.68
N GLN A 311 18.53 3.04 -2.60
CA GLN A 311 18.05 4.25 -3.28
C GLN A 311 18.86 5.48 -2.86
N LYS A 312 19.02 5.71 -1.56
CA LYS A 312 19.80 6.84 -1.03
C LYS A 312 21.26 6.81 -1.51
N HIS A 313 21.84 5.62 -1.64
CA HIS A 313 23.21 5.47 -2.12
C HIS A 313 23.34 5.87 -3.60
N ILE A 314 22.42 5.38 -4.45
CA ILE A 314 22.38 5.69 -5.89
C ILE A 314 22.20 7.19 -6.11
N GLU A 315 21.24 7.80 -5.41
CA GLU A 315 20.96 9.24 -5.50
C GLU A 315 22.16 10.10 -5.10
N ARG A 316 22.92 9.69 -4.07
CA ARG A 316 24.12 10.41 -3.64
C ARG A 316 25.26 10.33 -4.63
N LEU A 317 25.41 9.18 -5.31
CA LEU A 317 26.50 8.98 -6.25
C LEU A 317 26.27 9.68 -7.59
N ILE A 318 25.02 10.05 -7.91
CA ILE A 318 24.64 10.68 -9.19
C ILE A 318 25.17 9.87 -10.38
N LYS A 319 25.16 8.54 -10.25
CA LYS A 319 25.58 7.59 -11.28
C LYS A 319 24.38 6.81 -11.78
N SER A 320 24.41 6.44 -13.05
CA SER A 320 23.40 5.53 -13.59
C SER A 320 23.53 4.14 -12.96
N PRO A 321 22.42 3.40 -12.72
CA PRO A 321 22.48 2.02 -12.25
C PRO A 321 23.36 1.13 -13.13
N ARG A 322 23.47 1.40 -14.44
CA ARG A 322 24.41 0.71 -15.33
C ARG A 322 25.87 0.78 -14.88
N GLU A 323 26.29 1.87 -14.23
CA GLU A 323 27.65 2.02 -13.70
C GLU A 323 27.84 1.42 -12.31
N LEU A 324 26.76 1.28 -11.55
CA LEU A 324 26.77 0.82 -10.16
C LEU A 324 26.54 -0.69 -10.04
N TYR A 325 25.77 -1.27 -10.95
CA TYR A 325 25.27 -2.63 -10.83
C TYR A 325 26.06 -3.60 -11.71
N LEU A 326 26.23 -4.82 -11.21
CA LEU A 326 26.70 -5.98 -11.97
C LEU A 326 25.54 -6.98 -12.10
N PRO A 327 24.61 -6.78 -13.04
CA PRO A 327 23.44 -7.64 -13.15
C PRO A 327 23.81 -9.02 -13.69
N LEU A 328 23.24 -10.06 -13.09
CA LEU A 328 23.33 -11.44 -13.56
C LEU A 328 22.01 -11.84 -14.23
N LYS A 329 22.09 -12.51 -15.38
CA LYS A 329 20.89 -12.99 -16.08
C LYS A 329 20.05 -13.99 -15.26
N THR A 330 20.68 -14.65 -14.30
CA THR A 330 20.07 -15.67 -13.43
C THR A 330 19.42 -15.11 -12.17
N SER A 331 19.44 -13.79 -11.96
CA SER A 331 18.80 -13.12 -10.81
C SER A 331 18.15 -11.79 -11.19
N ASP A 332 18.73 -11.02 -12.10
CA ASP A 332 18.40 -9.60 -12.27
C ASP A 332 17.64 -9.27 -13.56
N LEU A 333 17.10 -10.27 -14.28
CA LEU A 333 16.45 -10.02 -15.58
C LEU A 333 15.30 -9.02 -15.46
N PHE A 334 14.35 -9.22 -14.53
CA PHE A 334 13.20 -8.32 -14.40
C PHE A 334 13.55 -6.92 -13.90
N PRO A 335 14.37 -6.75 -12.83
CA PRO A 335 14.89 -5.43 -12.43
C PRO A 335 15.51 -4.65 -13.59
N VAL A 336 16.41 -5.29 -14.36
CA VAL A 336 17.08 -4.65 -15.50
C VAL A 336 16.09 -4.25 -16.58
N GLU A 337 15.13 -5.13 -16.92
CA GLU A 337 14.14 -4.83 -17.95
C GLU A 337 13.15 -3.73 -17.52
N TYR A 338 12.81 -3.64 -16.23
CA TYR A 338 12.02 -2.53 -15.69
C TYR A 338 12.76 -1.19 -15.76
N ARG A 339 14.05 -1.16 -15.41
CA ARG A 339 14.87 0.05 -15.53
C ARG A 339 15.04 0.50 -16.99
N LYS A 340 15.12 -0.43 -17.93
CA LYS A 340 15.08 -0.12 -19.37
C LYS A 340 13.70 0.36 -19.85
N TRP A 341 12.63 -0.19 -19.28
CA TRP A 341 11.27 0.30 -19.54
C TRP A 341 11.13 1.76 -19.09
N LEU A 342 11.68 2.11 -17.92
CA LEU A 342 11.75 3.50 -17.44
C LEU A 342 12.58 4.39 -18.38
N ASP A 343 13.74 3.92 -18.88
CA ASP A 343 14.52 4.68 -19.87
C ASP A 343 13.71 4.97 -21.14
N LYS A 344 12.88 4.02 -21.59
CA LYS A 344 12.12 4.15 -22.83
C LYS A 344 10.84 4.98 -22.69
N TYR A 345 10.11 4.82 -21.57
CA TYR A 345 8.75 5.35 -21.43
C TYR A 345 8.58 6.34 -20.27
N GLY A 346 9.55 6.45 -19.36
CA GLY A 346 9.44 7.19 -18.11
C GLY A 346 9.70 8.69 -18.20
N SER A 347 10.04 9.25 -19.37
CA SER A 347 10.38 10.67 -19.57
C SER A 347 9.33 11.64 -19.00
N SER A 348 8.05 11.28 -19.10
CA SER A 348 6.91 12.05 -18.62
C SER A 348 6.75 12.03 -17.10
N LEU A 349 7.28 11.02 -16.40
CA LEU A 349 7.15 10.87 -14.94
C LEU A 349 7.76 12.09 -14.23
N PRO A 350 7.21 12.53 -13.09
CA PRO A 350 7.76 13.67 -12.35
C PRO A 350 9.20 13.45 -11.91
N PHE A 351 9.51 12.21 -11.49
CA PHE A 351 10.85 11.74 -11.20
C PHE A 351 10.95 10.25 -11.52
N TYR A 352 12.12 9.82 -12.00
CA TYR A 352 12.42 8.40 -12.14
C TYR A 352 13.93 8.14 -12.20
N GLN A 353 14.28 6.86 -12.01
CA GLN A 353 15.64 6.36 -12.17
C GLN A 353 15.58 5.15 -13.09
N GLY A 354 15.93 5.34 -14.36
CA GLY A 354 16.04 4.26 -15.34
C GLY A 354 17.41 3.58 -15.26
N TYR A 355 17.72 2.73 -16.25
CA TYR A 355 18.97 1.99 -16.28
C TYR A 355 20.16 2.89 -16.65
N THR A 356 19.92 3.83 -17.56
CA THR A 356 20.90 4.80 -18.06
C THR A 356 20.47 6.25 -17.89
N THR A 357 19.17 6.50 -17.79
CA THR A 357 18.59 7.84 -17.66
C THR A 357 18.04 8.08 -16.26
N CYS A 358 17.90 9.35 -15.87
CA CYS A 358 17.23 9.73 -14.64
C CYS A 358 16.59 11.11 -14.77
N LYS A 359 15.59 11.36 -13.93
CA LYS A 359 14.94 12.65 -13.77
C LYS A 359 14.74 12.93 -12.30
N THR A 360 15.43 13.94 -11.79
CA THR A 360 15.41 14.36 -10.38
C THR A 360 15.12 15.85 -10.31
N ASN A 361 13.89 16.25 -10.65
CA ASN A 361 13.47 17.67 -10.62
C ASN A 361 13.19 18.21 -9.20
N TYR A 362 13.70 17.55 -8.17
CA TYR A 362 13.38 17.83 -6.76
C TYR A 362 14.62 18.34 -6.02
N GLU A 363 14.53 19.55 -5.46
CA GLU A 363 15.36 19.90 -4.31
C GLU A 363 15.03 18.93 -3.18
N GLN A 364 16.04 18.33 -2.56
CA GLN A 364 15.87 17.30 -1.53
C GLN A 364 15.05 17.82 -0.33
N LYS A 365 13.72 17.68 -0.36
CA LYS A 365 12.94 17.68 0.88
C LYS A 365 13.29 16.39 1.61
N ILE A 366 14.09 16.51 2.67
CA ILE A 366 14.39 15.41 3.59
C ILE A 366 13.14 15.16 4.43
N VAL A 367 12.15 14.48 3.88
CA VAL A 367 11.10 13.83 4.66
C VAL A 367 11.52 12.38 4.79
N SER A 368 12.37 12.07 5.77
CA SER A 368 12.71 10.68 6.06
C SER A 368 11.63 10.07 6.95
N LEU A 369 10.66 9.39 6.36
CA LEU A 369 9.86 8.42 7.10
C LEU A 369 10.83 7.42 7.77
N SER A 370 10.67 7.23 9.08
CA SER A 370 11.47 6.26 9.82
C SER A 370 11.10 4.86 9.35
N THR A 371 12.08 4.06 8.93
CA THR A 371 11.89 2.64 8.60
C THR A 371 11.37 1.82 9.79
N ASN A 372 11.46 2.35 11.01
CA ASN A 372 11.09 1.68 12.25
C ASN A 372 9.73 2.08 12.82
N ASP A 373 9.08 3.12 12.28
CA ASP A 373 7.77 3.56 12.77
C ASP A 373 6.64 2.77 12.09
N ARG A 374 6.14 1.76 12.80
CA ARG A 374 5.01 0.93 12.33
C ARG A 374 3.68 1.65 12.51
N PHE A 375 3.59 2.57 13.46
CA PHE A 375 2.36 3.29 13.72
C PHE A 375 2.03 4.20 12.54
N GLU A 376 3.00 4.99 12.11
CA GLU A 376 2.84 5.93 11.01
C GLU A 376 2.72 5.23 9.65
N SER A 377 3.49 4.17 9.44
CA SER A 377 3.54 3.46 8.15
C SER A 377 2.32 2.56 7.90
N HIS A 378 1.69 2.00 8.94
CA HIS A 378 0.61 1.03 8.77
C HIS A 378 -0.54 1.21 9.77
N THR A 379 -0.27 1.24 11.08
CA THR A 379 -1.33 1.13 12.09
C THR A 379 -2.38 2.22 11.93
N GLN A 380 -1.99 3.48 11.78
CA GLN A 380 -2.92 4.61 11.71
C GLN A 380 -3.77 4.63 10.43
N ILE A 381 -3.29 4.00 9.34
CA ILE A 381 -4.02 3.96 8.07
C ILE A 381 -4.91 2.72 7.96
N CYS A 382 -4.70 1.67 8.76
CA CYS A 382 -5.47 0.44 8.72
C CYS A 382 -6.52 0.37 9.84
N SER A 383 -7.80 0.26 9.47
CA SER A 383 -8.93 0.28 10.42
C SER A 383 -8.88 -0.87 11.42
N SER A 384 -8.41 -2.05 11.00
CA SER A 384 -8.26 -3.22 11.87
C SER A 384 -7.13 -3.05 12.89
N CYS A 385 -5.96 -2.55 12.46
CA CYS A 385 -4.80 -2.41 13.33
C CYS A 385 -4.95 -1.24 14.29
N ASP A 386 -5.47 -0.10 13.82
CA ASP A 386 -5.81 1.05 14.64
C ASP A 386 -6.83 0.69 15.73
N ARG A 387 -7.89 -0.05 15.39
CA ARG A 387 -8.85 -0.57 16.38
C ARG A 387 -8.18 -1.48 17.41
N ALA A 388 -7.39 -2.46 16.97
CA ALA A 388 -6.69 -3.39 17.87
C ALA A 388 -5.72 -2.66 18.82
N TYR A 389 -5.02 -1.65 18.30
CA TYR A 389 -4.14 -0.77 19.07
C TYR A 389 -4.91 0.03 20.12
N ARG A 390 -6.02 0.69 19.76
CA ARG A 390 -6.87 1.42 20.71
C ARG A 390 -7.46 0.52 21.79
N VAL A 391 -7.96 -0.66 21.43
CA VAL A 391 -8.49 -1.63 22.40
C VAL A 391 -7.40 -2.08 23.37
N THR A 392 -6.20 -2.40 22.86
CA THR A 392 -5.08 -2.81 23.71
C THR A 392 -4.63 -1.68 24.63
N LYS A 393 -4.62 -0.43 24.13
CA LYS A 393 -4.36 0.76 24.96
C LYS A 393 -5.41 0.89 26.06
N LEU A 394 -6.71 0.76 25.76
CA LEU A 394 -7.79 0.83 26.75
C LEU A 394 -7.67 -0.28 27.80
N VAL A 395 -7.53 -1.53 27.37
CA VAL A 395 -7.36 -2.70 28.26
C VAL A 395 -6.18 -2.50 29.20
N LYS A 396 -5.06 -1.98 28.70
CA LYS A 396 -3.90 -1.65 29.55
C LYS A 396 -4.24 -0.64 30.64
N HIS A 397 -4.93 0.45 30.32
CA HIS A 397 -5.32 1.45 31.32
C HIS A 397 -6.28 0.86 32.36
N ILE A 398 -7.27 0.08 31.94
CA ILE A 398 -8.20 -0.61 32.85
C ILE A 398 -7.44 -1.55 33.79
N LEU A 399 -6.52 -2.37 33.27
CA LEU A 399 -5.74 -3.30 34.07
C LEU A 399 -4.83 -2.57 35.09
N VAL A 400 -4.26 -1.43 34.72
CA VAL A 400 -3.48 -0.58 35.65
C VAL A 400 -4.39 -0.05 36.77
N SER A 401 -5.57 0.47 36.44
CA SER A 401 -6.54 0.94 37.43
C SER A 401 -6.99 -0.19 38.36
N VAL A 402 -7.31 -1.37 37.81
CA VAL A 402 -7.70 -2.57 38.59
C VAL A 402 -6.57 -3.00 39.53
N ALA A 403 -5.32 -3.04 39.05
CA ALA A 403 -4.17 -3.41 39.88
C ALA A 403 -3.99 -2.44 41.07
N ILE A 404 -4.10 -1.13 40.83
CA ILE A 404 -3.99 -0.09 41.86
C ILE A 404 -5.14 -0.20 42.87
N THR A 405 -6.38 -0.34 42.40
CA THR A 405 -7.55 -0.45 43.27
C THR A 405 -7.50 -1.71 44.13
N LEU A 406 -7.11 -2.86 43.56
CA LEU A 406 -6.95 -4.11 44.32
C LEU A 406 -5.82 -4.04 45.34
N ALA A 407 -4.69 -3.39 45.00
CA ALA A 407 -3.60 -3.19 45.93
C ALA A 407 -4.02 -2.27 47.09
N ALA A 408 -4.74 -1.18 46.81
CA ALA A 408 -5.29 -0.31 47.84
C ALA A 408 -6.31 -1.04 48.73
N PHE A 409 -7.21 -1.82 48.13
CA PHE A 409 -8.19 -2.62 48.87
C PHE A 409 -7.54 -3.66 49.78
N ALA A 410 -6.47 -4.33 49.31
CA ALA A 410 -5.72 -5.29 50.11
C ALA A 410 -5.10 -4.68 51.38
N ILE A 411 -4.72 -3.39 51.33
CA ILE A 411 -4.17 -2.64 52.47
C ILE A 411 -5.28 -2.23 53.45
N LEU A 412 -6.50 -1.97 52.95
CA LEU A 412 -7.60 -1.44 53.74
C LEU A 412 -8.49 -2.50 54.38
N THR A 413 -8.40 -3.77 53.95
CA THR A 413 -9.24 -4.85 54.48
C THR A 413 -8.60 -5.50 55.71
N ASP A 414 -9.43 -5.71 56.75
CA ASP A 414 -9.00 -6.38 57.98
C ASP A 414 -8.99 -7.93 57.86
N ASP A 415 -9.59 -8.48 56.79
CA ASP A 415 -9.65 -9.91 56.54
C ASP A 415 -8.39 -10.37 55.78
N SER A 416 -7.59 -11.24 56.43
CA SER A 416 -6.30 -11.71 55.91
C SER A 416 -6.42 -12.58 54.65
N TRP A 417 -7.51 -13.34 54.52
CA TRP A 417 -7.78 -14.12 53.31
C TRP A 417 -8.13 -13.21 52.14
N ILE A 418 -9.05 -12.25 52.36
CA ILE A 418 -9.45 -11.28 51.34
C ILE A 418 -8.26 -10.42 50.90
N SER A 419 -7.42 -9.98 51.84
CA SER A 419 -6.18 -9.26 51.54
C SER A 419 -5.26 -10.08 50.64
N SER A 420 -5.02 -11.35 50.97
CA SER A 420 -4.16 -12.24 50.19
C SER A 420 -4.68 -12.43 48.75
N VAL A 421 -5.99 -12.66 48.58
CA VAL A 421 -6.62 -12.82 47.27
C VAL A 421 -6.51 -11.53 46.44
N ALA A 422 -6.72 -10.37 47.06
CA ALA A 422 -6.59 -9.08 46.40
C ALA A 422 -5.15 -8.80 45.93
N VAL A 423 -4.13 -9.14 46.73
CA VAL A 423 -2.72 -9.04 46.34
C VAL A 423 -2.42 -9.93 45.14
N VAL A 424 -2.79 -11.21 45.18
CA VAL A 424 -2.54 -12.15 44.08
C VAL A 424 -3.22 -11.67 42.79
N THR A 425 -4.46 -11.21 42.88
CA THR A 425 -5.21 -10.69 41.72
C THR A 425 -4.59 -9.40 41.18
N SER A 426 -4.10 -8.52 42.04
CA SER A 426 -3.35 -7.32 41.64
C SER A 426 -2.07 -7.69 40.88
N LEU A 427 -1.30 -8.66 41.37
CA LEU A 427 -0.10 -9.16 40.69
C LEU A 427 -0.41 -9.77 39.32
N LEU A 428 -1.49 -10.54 39.20
CA LEU A 428 -1.96 -11.06 37.91
C LEU A 428 -2.34 -9.93 36.96
N ALA A 429 -3.04 -8.89 37.43
CA ALA A 429 -3.35 -7.72 36.63
C ALA A 429 -2.08 -7.01 36.13
N VAL A 430 -1.05 -6.88 36.97
CA VAL A 430 0.27 -6.34 36.56
C VAL A 430 0.91 -7.19 35.46
N ILE A 431 0.89 -8.52 35.56
CA ILE A 431 1.39 -9.41 34.49
C ILE A 431 0.63 -9.16 33.18
N LEU A 432 -0.70 -9.04 33.24
CA LEU A 432 -1.52 -8.74 32.07
C LEU A 432 -1.22 -7.34 31.49
N VAL A 433 -0.88 -6.34 32.32
CA VAL A 433 -0.41 -5.02 31.84
C VAL A 433 0.87 -5.18 31.01
N PHE A 434 1.83 -5.98 31.46
CA PHE A 434 3.06 -6.24 30.69
C PHE A 434 2.78 -6.93 29.35
N ILE A 435 1.85 -7.90 29.32
CA ILE A 435 1.43 -8.57 28.08
C ILE A 435 0.76 -7.56 27.14
N ALA A 436 -0.18 -6.76 27.64
CA ALA A 436 -0.86 -5.72 26.86
C ALA A 436 0.13 -4.68 26.34
N GLN A 437 1.14 -4.30 27.13
CA GLN A 437 2.20 -3.40 26.68
C GLN A 437 3.04 -4.02 25.57
N LYS A 438 3.40 -5.31 25.65
CA LYS A 438 4.11 -6.01 24.56
C LYS A 438 3.28 -6.04 23.27
N VAL A 439 2.00 -6.38 23.37
CA VAL A 439 1.06 -6.36 22.23
C VAL A 439 0.93 -4.94 21.65
N LYS A 440 0.79 -3.91 22.50
CA LYS A 440 0.74 -2.51 22.07
C LYS A 440 1.99 -2.14 21.27
N THR A 441 3.18 -2.48 21.77
CA THR A 441 4.45 -2.12 21.08
C THR A 441 4.57 -2.76 19.70
N LYS A 442 3.91 -3.90 19.44
CA LYS A 442 3.82 -4.51 18.10
C LYS A 442 3.02 -3.68 17.10
N PHE A 443 2.26 -2.68 17.52
CA PHE A 443 1.61 -1.73 16.61
C PHE A 443 2.42 -0.44 16.42
N GLU A 444 3.42 -0.20 17.27
CA GLU A 444 4.20 1.05 17.30
C GLU A 444 5.54 0.92 16.59
N ARG A 445 6.25 -0.20 16.78
CA ARG A 445 7.66 -0.33 16.37
C ARG A 445 7.91 -1.60 15.56
N SER A 446 8.93 -1.53 14.70
CA SER A 446 9.46 -2.69 13.98
C SER A 446 9.96 -3.79 14.94
N ASP A 447 9.97 -5.03 14.45
CA ASP A 447 10.49 -6.19 15.18
C ASP A 447 12.02 -6.26 15.12
N THR A 448 12.63 -5.50 14.20
CA THR A 448 14.06 -5.42 13.98
C THR A 448 14.68 -4.44 14.95
N ARG A 449 15.25 -4.95 16.05
CA ARG A 449 16.34 -4.24 16.74
C ARG A 449 17.59 -4.45 15.88
N HIS A 450 17.97 -3.44 15.12
CA HIS A 450 19.37 -3.25 14.78
C HIS A 450 19.94 -2.27 15.79
#